data_AF-A0A6A6RX72-F1
#
_entry.id   AF-A0A6A6RX72-F1
#
_cell.length_a   1.000
_cell.length_b   1.000
_cell.length_c   1.000
_cell.angle_alpha   90.00
_cell.angle_beta   90.00
_cell.angle_gamma   90.00
#
_symmetry.space_group_name_H-M   'P 1'
#
loop_
_entity.id
_entity.type
_entity.pdbx_description
1 polymer ?
#
loop_
_entity_poly.entity_id
_entity_poly.type
_entity_poly.pdbx_seq_one_letter_code
_entity_poly.pdbx_strand_id
1 'polypeptide(L)'
;MSSDPYYDPNAQQAHHGNEAIHQQEQAQQQGGEYAAPPNPPPRRTGTEQALPQDQDRSHQVEVMQSYEMSRPQTEDEQNQAILQREFPKMDSSLIAAIYGDSGSLNATREMLQELGSEE
;
A
#
# COMPACT_ATOMS: atom_id res chain seq x y z
N MET A 1 34.25 38.66 -2.93
CA MET A 1 32.83 38.27 -2.82
C MET A 1 32.58 37.27 -3.92
N SER A 2 32.68 35.98 -3.59
CA SER A 2 32.56 34.87 -4.53
C SER A 2 31.10 34.46 -4.65
N SER A 3 30.60 34.34 -5.87
CA SER A 3 29.24 33.91 -6.21
C SER A 3 29.27 32.43 -6.58
N ASP A 4 28.72 31.58 -5.71
CA ASP A 4 28.46 30.17 -5.97
C ASP A 4 27.16 30.02 -6.80
N PRO A 5 27.19 29.36 -7.98
CA PRO A 5 25.98 28.99 -8.69
C PRO A 5 25.42 27.68 -8.10
N TYR A 6 24.16 27.72 -7.68
CA TYR A 6 23.42 26.53 -7.26
C TYR A 6 23.29 25.53 -8.42
N TYR A 7 23.53 24.27 -8.09
CA TYR A 7 23.33 23.08 -8.92
C TYR A 7 21.82 22.79 -9.02
N ASP A 8 21.27 22.74 -10.24
CA ASP A 8 19.89 22.32 -10.53
C ASP A 8 19.91 20.89 -11.12
N PRO A 9 19.40 19.87 -10.41
CA PRO A 9 19.40 18.49 -10.89
C PRO A 9 18.18 18.12 -11.76
N ASN A 10 17.32 19.06 -12.18
CA ASN A 10 16.06 18.75 -12.85
C ASN A 10 16.07 18.91 -14.38
N ALA A 11 17.26 18.98 -14.98
CA ALA A 11 17.42 19.18 -16.42
C ALA A 11 17.81 17.89 -17.18
N GLN A 12 17.00 16.82 -17.10
CA GLN A 12 17.05 15.73 -18.09
C GLN A 12 15.94 14.68 -17.84
N GLN A 13 14.84 14.76 -18.60
CA GLN A 13 14.21 13.57 -19.20
C GLN A 13 13.18 14.00 -20.26
N ALA A 14 13.66 14.09 -21.50
CA ALA A 14 12.83 14.11 -22.69
C ALA A 14 12.86 12.70 -23.30
N HIS A 15 11.81 11.89 -23.10
CA HIS A 15 11.49 10.70 -23.90
C HIS A 15 10.00 10.37 -23.75
N HIS A 16 9.12 11.07 -24.48
CA HIS A 16 7.76 10.58 -24.75
C HIS A 16 7.80 9.73 -26.02
N GLY A 17 7.71 8.41 -25.84
CA GLY A 17 7.60 7.43 -26.91
C GLY A 17 6.19 6.84 -26.97
N ASN A 18 5.68 6.75 -28.20
CA ASN A 18 4.68 5.81 -28.72
C ASN A 18 3.29 5.75 -28.04
N GLU A 19 2.36 6.48 -28.64
CA GLU A 19 0.92 6.27 -28.53
C GLU A 19 0.39 5.67 -29.84
N ALA A 20 0.01 4.39 -29.82
CA ALA A 20 -0.92 3.79 -30.79
C ALA A 20 -1.37 2.41 -30.27
N ILE A 21 -2.32 2.40 -29.32
CA ILE A 21 -3.18 1.25 -29.08
C ILE A 21 -4.44 1.47 -29.91
N HIS A 22 -4.65 0.65 -30.92
CA HIS A 22 -5.96 0.15 -31.36
C HIS A 22 -5.75 -0.96 -32.40
N GLN A 23 -6.49 -2.05 -32.23
CA GLN A 23 -7.27 -2.78 -33.24
C GLN A 23 -7.51 -4.19 -32.70
N GLN A 24 -8.64 -4.33 -32.01
CA GLN A 24 -9.24 -5.57 -31.57
C GLN A 24 -10.11 -6.09 -32.71
N GLU A 25 -9.76 -7.21 -33.34
CA GLU A 25 -10.67 -7.93 -34.25
C GLU A 25 -10.19 -9.37 -34.46
N GLN A 26 -10.94 -10.34 -33.93
CA GLN A 26 -11.66 -11.33 -34.74
C GLN A 26 -12.27 -12.44 -33.85
N ALA A 27 -13.60 -12.42 -33.80
CA ALA A 27 -14.40 -13.58 -33.44
C ALA A 27 -14.68 -14.41 -34.69
N GLN A 28 -14.42 -15.73 -34.64
CA GLN A 28 -15.13 -16.80 -35.36
C GLN A 28 -14.57 -18.15 -34.88
N GLN A 29 -15.31 -18.87 -34.03
CA GLN A 29 -16.20 -19.98 -34.40
C GLN A 29 -15.49 -21.17 -35.06
N GLN A 30 -15.35 -22.30 -34.33
CA GLN A 30 -15.81 -23.65 -34.74
C GLN A 30 -15.27 -24.76 -33.81
N GLY A 31 -16.19 -25.62 -33.35
CA GLY A 31 -16.08 -27.10 -33.38
C GLY A 31 -15.07 -27.80 -32.46
N GLY A 32 -15.61 -28.52 -31.47
CA GLY A 32 -15.18 -29.88 -31.09
C GLY A 32 -13.79 -30.11 -30.47
N GLU A 33 -13.78 -30.96 -29.42
CA GLU A 33 -12.69 -31.89 -29.14
C GLU A 33 -11.44 -31.39 -28.36
N TYR A 34 -11.41 -31.75 -27.07
CA TYR A 34 -10.24 -31.82 -26.16
C TYR A 34 -9.26 -30.63 -26.17
N ALA A 35 -9.62 -29.55 -25.45
CA ALA A 35 -8.70 -28.46 -25.18
C ALA A 35 -7.52 -28.94 -24.30
N ALA A 36 -6.34 -29.08 -24.90
CA ALA A 36 -5.08 -29.21 -24.18
C ALA A 36 -4.91 -28.03 -23.20
N PRO A 37 -4.27 -28.24 -22.02
CA PRO A 37 -4.02 -27.14 -21.11
C PRO A 37 -3.19 -26.05 -21.81
N PRO A 38 -3.47 -24.77 -21.55
CA PRO A 38 -2.77 -23.66 -22.20
C PRO A 38 -1.26 -23.79 -21.95
N ASN A 39 -0.47 -23.50 -22.99
CA ASN A 39 0.99 -23.55 -22.92
C ASN A 39 1.49 -22.69 -21.74
N PRO A 40 2.45 -23.19 -20.93
CA PRO A 40 3.05 -22.38 -19.89
C PRO A 40 3.73 -21.15 -20.50
N PRO A 41 3.73 -20.01 -19.80
CA PRO A 41 4.35 -18.79 -20.30
C PRO A 41 5.83 -19.04 -20.66
N PRO A 42 6.37 -18.38 -21.70
CA PRO A 42 7.76 -18.54 -22.10
C PRO A 42 8.69 -18.35 -20.90
N ARG A 43 9.57 -19.33 -20.63
CA ARG A 43 10.58 -19.21 -19.58
C ARG A 43 11.47 -18.02 -19.89
N ARG A 44 11.28 -16.93 -19.16
CA ARG A 44 12.04 -15.68 -19.29
C ARG A 44 13.44 -15.90 -18.69
N THR A 45 14.38 -16.35 -19.50
CA THR A 45 15.81 -16.45 -19.10
C THR A 45 16.50 -15.09 -18.98
N GLY A 46 15.80 -13.97 -19.23
CA GLY A 46 16.30 -12.60 -19.06
C GLY A 46 15.79 -11.88 -17.80
N THR A 47 15.01 -12.53 -16.93
CA THR A 47 14.45 -11.88 -15.73
C THR A 47 15.43 -11.82 -14.57
N GLU A 48 16.47 -12.65 -14.55
CA GLU A 48 17.51 -12.63 -13.49
C GLU A 48 18.36 -11.36 -13.53
N GLN A 49 18.51 -10.73 -14.70
CA GLN A 49 19.28 -9.49 -14.87
C GLN A 49 18.48 -8.21 -14.57
N ALA A 50 17.17 -8.33 -14.40
CA ALA A 50 16.25 -7.22 -14.15
C ALA A 50 15.76 -7.17 -12.69
N LEU A 51 16.18 -8.13 -11.86
CA LEU A 51 15.93 -8.09 -10.42
C LEU A 51 17.04 -7.24 -9.76
N PRO A 52 16.69 -6.30 -8.86
CA PRO A 52 17.68 -5.55 -8.10
C PRO A 52 18.67 -6.52 -7.45
N GLN A 53 19.97 -6.28 -7.63
CA GLN A 53 21.02 -7.06 -6.98
C GLN A 53 20.87 -6.90 -5.46
N ASP A 54 21.34 -7.87 -4.67
CA ASP A 54 21.06 -7.99 -3.23
C ASP A 54 21.25 -6.68 -2.43
N GLN A 55 22.27 -5.89 -2.79
CA GLN A 55 22.53 -4.56 -2.20
C GLN A 55 21.45 -3.52 -2.53
N ASP A 56 21.01 -3.43 -3.79
CA ASP A 56 19.92 -2.54 -4.19
C ASP A 56 18.61 -2.91 -3.52
N ARG A 57 18.39 -4.22 -3.28
CA ARG A 57 17.23 -4.73 -2.54
C ARG A 57 17.28 -4.29 -1.07
N SER A 58 18.43 -4.37 -0.41
CA SER A 58 18.57 -3.89 0.98
C SER A 58 18.30 -2.39 1.10
N HIS A 59 18.83 -1.58 0.18
CA HIS A 59 18.59 -0.14 0.16
C HIS A 59 17.11 0.20 -0.08
N GLN A 60 16.46 -0.50 -1.02
CA GLN A 60 15.02 -0.33 -1.26
C GLN A 60 14.19 -0.69 -0.01
N VAL A 61 14.53 -1.78 0.67
CA VAL A 61 13.84 -2.22 1.90
C VAL A 61 14.05 -1.22 3.05
N GLU A 62 15.24 -0.65 3.18
CA GLU A 62 15.53 0.40 4.17
C GLU A 62 14.73 1.67 3.89
N VAL A 63 14.71 2.12 2.63
CA VAL A 63 13.92 3.28 2.19
C VAL A 63 12.43 3.04 2.47
N MET A 64 11.87 1.88 2.11
CA MET A 64 10.46 1.56 2.38
C MET A 64 10.15 1.58 3.89
N GLN A 65 10.99 0.97 4.72
CA GLN A 65 10.80 0.98 6.17
C GLN A 65 10.91 2.38 6.77
N SER A 66 11.81 3.23 6.24
CA SER A 66 11.96 4.60 6.72
C SER A 66 10.68 5.42 6.55
N TYR A 67 9.95 5.22 5.45
CA TYR A 67 8.67 5.88 5.22
C TYR A 67 7.62 5.43 6.23
N GLU A 68 7.53 4.13 6.51
CA GLU A 68 6.59 3.59 7.50
C GLU A 68 6.90 4.09 8.92
N MET A 69 8.17 4.12 9.31
CA MET A 69 8.61 4.63 10.61
C MET A 69 8.42 6.14 10.78
N SER A 70 8.51 6.89 9.68
CA SER A 70 8.32 8.34 9.67
C SER A 70 6.86 8.79 9.65
N ARG A 71 5.91 7.86 9.44
CA ARG A 71 4.49 8.20 9.35
C ARG A 71 4.03 8.79 10.70
N PRO A 72 3.55 10.04 10.73
CA PRO A 72 2.99 10.61 11.94
C PRO A 72 1.78 9.80 12.39
N GLN A 73 1.70 9.54 13.69
CA GLN A 73 0.52 8.92 14.28
C GLN A 73 -0.69 9.85 14.09
N THR A 74 -1.76 9.33 13.50
CA THR A 74 -2.98 10.10 13.27
C THR A 74 -3.71 10.39 14.58
N GLU A 75 -4.57 11.41 14.59
CA GLU A 75 -5.42 11.70 15.74
C GLU A 75 -6.30 10.50 16.12
N ASP A 76 -6.81 9.77 15.11
CA ASP A 76 -7.60 8.56 15.31
C ASP A 76 -6.82 7.45 15.99
N GLU A 77 -5.56 7.24 15.57
CA GLU A 77 -4.67 6.26 16.19
C GLU A 77 -4.32 6.67 17.64
N GLN A 78 -4.22 7.97 17.93
CA GLN A 78 -4.02 8.47 19.29
C GLN A 78 -5.27 8.25 20.15
N ASN A 79 -6.45 8.56 19.63
CA ASN A 79 -7.72 8.39 20.33
C ASN A 79 -8.02 6.91 20.62
N GLN A 80 -7.78 6.02 19.65
CA GLN A 80 -7.88 4.57 19.87
C GLN A 80 -6.88 4.09 20.92
N ALA A 81 -5.65 4.61 20.94
CA ALA A 81 -4.67 4.28 21.96
C ALA A 81 -5.07 4.77 23.36
N ILE A 82 -5.74 5.93 23.46
CA ILE A 82 -6.32 6.41 24.72
C ILE A 82 -7.40 5.44 25.21
N LEU A 83 -8.34 5.08 24.34
CA LEU A 83 -9.43 4.14 24.66
C LEU A 83 -8.90 2.77 25.09
N GLN A 84 -7.87 2.25 24.41
CA GLN A 84 -7.25 0.97 24.79
C GLN A 84 -6.64 1.00 26.20
N ARG A 85 -6.09 2.14 26.63
CA ARG A 85 -5.55 2.32 27.99
C ARG A 85 -6.67 2.43 29.03
N GLU A 86 -7.79 3.06 28.67
CA GLU A 86 -8.96 3.19 29.54
C GLU A 86 -9.72 1.87 29.70
N PHE A 87 -9.80 1.06 28.63
CA PHE A 87 -10.50 -0.21 28.58
C PHE A 87 -9.56 -1.37 28.21
N PRO A 88 -8.60 -1.74 29.08
CA PRO A 88 -7.59 -2.77 28.78
C PRO A 88 -8.17 -4.19 28.62
N LYS A 89 -9.41 -4.41 29.07
CA LYS A 89 -10.14 -5.67 28.87
C LYS A 89 -10.84 -5.76 27.52
N MET A 90 -11.00 -4.64 26.81
CA MET A 90 -11.68 -4.59 25.51
C MET A 90 -10.70 -4.84 24.36
N ASP A 91 -11.16 -5.59 23.37
CA ASP A 91 -10.38 -5.90 22.18
C ASP A 91 -10.14 -4.65 21.32
N SER A 92 -8.92 -4.51 20.81
CA SER A 92 -8.52 -3.37 19.96
C SER A 92 -9.36 -3.25 18.69
N SER A 93 -9.76 -4.38 18.09
CA SER A 93 -10.62 -4.41 16.92
C SER A 93 -12.02 -3.88 17.21
N LEU A 94 -12.55 -4.16 18.40
CA LEU A 94 -13.86 -3.66 18.82
C LEU A 94 -13.80 -2.14 19.05
N ILE A 95 -12.77 -1.67 19.76
CA ILE A 95 -12.53 -0.25 19.97
C ILE A 95 -12.41 0.49 18.62
N ALA A 96 -11.65 -0.06 17.68
CA ALA A 96 -11.49 0.51 16.34
C ALA A 96 -12.80 0.55 15.55
N ALA A 97 -13.64 -0.49 15.65
CA ALA A 97 -14.93 -0.52 14.97
C ALA A 97 -15.90 0.55 15.51
N ILE A 98 -16.00 0.69 16.84
CA ILE A 98 -16.89 1.66 17.47
C ILE A 98 -16.37 3.10 17.27
N TYR A 99 -15.06 3.29 17.38
CA TYR A 99 -14.44 4.59 17.14
C TYR A 99 -14.56 5.00 15.67
N GLY A 100 -14.38 4.07 14.73
CA GLY A 100 -14.56 4.32 13.30
C GLY A 100 -16.00 4.68 12.91
N ASP A 101 -17.00 4.12 13.59
CA ASP A 101 -18.41 4.45 13.38
C ASP A 101 -18.78 5.82 13.98
N SER A 102 -18.33 6.10 15.22
CA SER A 102 -18.70 7.34 15.91
C SER A 102 -17.85 8.56 15.52
N GLY A 103 -16.58 8.35 15.13
CA GLY A 103 -15.59 9.40 14.93
C GLY A 103 -15.32 10.26 16.16
N SER A 104 -15.73 9.83 17.36
CA SER A 104 -15.69 10.64 18.58
C SER A 104 -15.18 9.83 19.77
N LEU A 105 -14.13 10.35 20.41
CA LEU A 105 -13.54 9.76 21.61
C LEU A 105 -14.56 9.63 22.74
N ASN A 106 -15.34 10.68 22.99
CA ASN A 106 -16.32 10.68 24.09
C ASN A 106 -17.49 9.74 23.80
N ALA A 107 -18.05 9.75 22.58
CA ALA A 107 -19.14 8.84 22.24
C ALA A 107 -18.69 7.37 22.32
N THR A 108 -17.46 7.08 21.86
CA THR A 108 -16.88 5.74 21.97
C THR A 108 -16.68 5.32 23.41
N ARG A 109 -16.21 6.23 24.28
CA ARG A 109 -16.04 5.96 25.71
C ARG A 109 -17.33 5.51 26.38
N GLU A 110 -18.43 6.23 26.15
CA GLU A 110 -19.73 5.89 26.74
C GLU A 110 -20.21 4.51 26.25
N MET A 111 -20.12 4.23 24.94
CA MET A 111 -20.49 2.92 24.39
C MET A 111 -19.64 1.76 24.95
N LEU A 112 -18.32 1.95 25.06
CA LEU A 112 -17.44 0.95 25.66
C LEU A 112 -17.72 0.74 27.15
N GLN A 113 -18.12 1.81 27.85
CA GLN A 113 -18.50 1.73 29.25
C GLN A 113 -19.80 0.96 29.46
N GLU A 114 -20.80 1.16 28.60
CA GLU A 114 -22.03 0.35 28.60
C GLU A 114 -21.71 -1.13 28.39
N LEU A 115 -20.96 -1.46 27.33
CA LEU A 115 -20.58 -2.84 27.01
C LEU A 115 -19.75 -3.53 28.10
N GLY A 116 -18.90 -2.78 28.80
CA GLY A 116 -18.07 -3.31 29.89
C GLY A 116 -18.79 -3.36 31.24
N SER A 117 -19.95 -2.70 31.38
CA SER A 117 -20.76 -2.70 32.60
C SER A 117 -21.87 -3.76 32.58
N GLU A 118 -22.15 -4.37 31.42
CA GLU A 118 -23.11 -5.46 31.27
C GLU A 118 -22.57 -6.84 31.71
N GLU A 119 -21.45 -6.89 32.43
CA GLU A 119 -20.97 -8.09 33.16
C GLU A 119 -21.42 -8.14 34.63
#